data_AF-A0A379FL46-F1
#
_entry.id   AF-A0A379FL46-F1
#
_cell.length_a   1.000
_cell.length_b   1.000
_cell.length_c   1.000
_cell.angle_alpha   90.00
_cell.angle_beta   90.00
_cell.angle_gamma   90.00
#
_symmetry.space_group_name_H-M   'P 1'
#
loop_
_entity.id
_entity.type
_entity.pdbx_description
1 polymer ?
#
loop_
_entity_poly.entity_id
_entity_poly.type
_entity_poly.pdbx_seq_one_letter_code
_entity_poly.pdbx_strand_id
1 'polypeptide(L)'
;MRLPPTYLNEIYQTFLDNSEMLSMLLETKPAVVSFHFNIPSTEVIQQFKQQGIYTMATATNLHEAQQIELVGIDAVVAQGIEAGGHRGMFDLQALDEELTTYELVTLISQHIDLPVIAAGGMMDGQAINMALECGAAAAQLGTAFLLCPESAANAGYRAKIKQQTGDHTQLTSAISGRPARGIINQFIQVGNGYETSKLPDYPLVYDIGKQLNAAAMKSDSDEFAAYWAGQSVAKAREMPAPLLVKTLAEEMKR
;
A
#
# COMPACT_ATOMS: atom_id res chain seq x y z
N MET A 1 0.67 -28.49 -21.38
CA MET A 1 1.78 -27.60 -21.78
C MET A 1 1.41 -26.20 -21.31
N ARG A 2 2.20 -25.58 -20.42
CA ARG A 2 1.92 -24.19 -19.96
C ARG A 2 2.60 -23.25 -20.95
N LEU A 3 1.81 -22.62 -21.81
CA LEU A 3 2.31 -21.68 -22.82
C LEU A 3 2.41 -20.28 -22.20
N PRO A 4 3.42 -19.47 -22.57
CA PRO A 4 3.49 -18.07 -22.14
C PRO A 4 2.30 -17.27 -22.70
N PRO A 5 1.94 -16.15 -22.05
CA PRO A 5 0.88 -15.28 -22.56
C PRO A 5 1.25 -14.71 -23.93
N THR A 6 0.25 -14.55 -24.81
CA THR A 6 0.44 -14.04 -26.17
C THR A 6 0.24 -12.53 -26.29
N TYR A 7 -0.27 -11.88 -25.24
CA TYR A 7 -0.48 -10.43 -25.15
C TYR A 7 -0.30 -9.96 -23.70
N LEU A 8 0.05 -8.69 -23.55
CA LEU A 8 0.11 -7.96 -22.28
C LEU A 8 -0.88 -6.80 -22.31
N ASN A 9 -1.54 -6.54 -21.19
CA ASN A 9 -2.45 -5.41 -21.03
C ASN A 9 -1.93 -4.41 -20.01
N GLU A 10 -2.21 -3.14 -20.26
CA GLU A 10 -2.11 -2.11 -19.22
C GLU A 10 -3.35 -2.19 -18.33
N ILE A 11 -3.27 -2.99 -17.26
CA ILE A 11 -4.42 -3.32 -16.41
C ILE A 11 -4.80 -2.23 -15.40
N TYR A 12 -4.00 -1.16 -15.29
CA TYR A 12 -4.25 -0.01 -14.43
C TYR A 12 -3.81 1.26 -15.14
N GLN A 13 -4.73 2.19 -15.34
CA GLN A 13 -4.40 3.51 -15.88
C GLN A 13 -3.93 4.42 -14.76
N THR A 14 -2.90 5.22 -15.03
CA THR A 14 -2.46 6.28 -14.12
C THR A 14 -3.53 7.38 -14.01
N PHE A 15 -3.58 8.03 -12.84
CA PHE A 15 -4.34 9.27 -12.65
C PHE A 15 -3.61 10.47 -13.27
N LEU A 16 -2.27 10.43 -13.32
CA LEU A 16 -1.49 11.50 -13.94
C LEU A 16 -1.92 11.67 -15.40
N ASP A 17 -2.19 12.92 -15.79
CA ASP A 17 -2.68 13.29 -17.12
C ASP A 17 -4.02 12.63 -17.54
N ASN A 18 -4.81 12.13 -16.59
CA ASN A 18 -6.11 11.49 -16.84
C ASN A 18 -7.28 12.46 -16.58
N SER A 19 -7.60 13.26 -17.60
CA SER A 19 -8.66 14.29 -17.52
C SER A 19 -10.06 13.73 -17.25
N GLU A 20 -10.36 12.52 -17.70
CA GLU A 20 -11.66 11.86 -17.46
C GLU A 20 -11.79 11.47 -15.99
N MET A 21 -10.74 10.87 -15.40
CA MET A 21 -10.72 10.52 -13.98
C MET A 21 -10.78 11.75 -13.08
N LEU A 22 -10.05 12.82 -13.43
CA LEU A 22 -10.14 14.10 -12.73
C LEU A 22 -11.57 14.66 -12.76
N SER A 23 -12.18 14.71 -13.94
CA SER A 23 -13.53 15.22 -14.12
C SER A 23 -14.55 14.45 -13.28
N MET A 24 -14.45 13.12 -13.27
CA MET A 24 -15.30 12.25 -12.44
C MET A 24 -15.15 12.53 -10.94
N LEU A 25 -13.91 12.71 -10.45
CA LEU A 25 -13.66 12.99 -9.03
C LEU A 25 -14.18 14.39 -8.62
N LEU A 26 -14.02 15.40 -9.49
CA LEU A 26 -14.56 16.75 -9.26
C LEU A 26 -16.08 16.79 -9.27
N GLU A 27 -16.74 15.94 -10.06
CA GLU A 27 -18.19 15.78 -10.05
C GLU A 27 -18.67 15.04 -8.79
N THR A 28 -18.00 13.95 -8.43
CA THR A 28 -18.37 13.08 -7.31
C THR A 28 -18.13 13.73 -5.95
N LYS A 29 -17.11 14.61 -5.85
CA LYS A 29 -16.72 15.33 -4.62
C LYS A 29 -16.58 14.42 -3.38
N PRO A 30 -15.71 13.41 -3.43
CA PRO A 30 -15.43 12.61 -2.24
C PRO A 30 -14.85 13.48 -1.12
N ALA A 31 -15.02 13.07 0.13
CA ALA A 31 -14.43 13.80 1.26
C ALA A 31 -12.90 13.84 1.17
N VAL A 32 -12.29 12.76 0.66
CA VAL A 32 -10.83 12.62 0.54
C VAL A 32 -10.47 11.95 -0.79
N VAL A 33 -9.41 12.43 -1.44
CA VAL A 33 -8.69 11.75 -2.53
C VAL A 33 -7.25 11.47 -2.06
N SER A 34 -6.79 10.23 -2.18
CA SER A 34 -5.41 9.86 -1.84
C SER A 34 -4.63 9.38 -3.05
N PHE A 35 -3.35 9.75 -3.12
CA PHE A 35 -2.42 9.39 -4.19
C PHE A 35 -1.32 8.44 -3.70
N HIS A 36 -0.89 7.56 -4.60
CA HIS A 36 0.17 6.57 -4.35
C HIS A 36 1.06 6.45 -5.59
N PHE A 37 2.36 6.24 -5.40
CA PHE A 37 3.43 6.21 -6.43
C PHE A 37 3.84 7.54 -7.06
N ASN A 38 3.07 8.61 -6.89
CA ASN A 38 3.45 9.99 -7.25
C ASN A 38 2.35 10.96 -6.78
N ILE A 39 2.51 12.22 -7.13
CA ILE A 39 1.54 13.32 -6.92
C ILE A 39 1.19 14.01 -8.24
N PRO A 40 -0.04 14.50 -8.42
CA PRO A 40 -0.41 15.29 -9.58
C PRO A 40 0.12 16.73 -9.48
N SER A 41 -0.05 17.52 -10.55
CA SER A 41 0.41 18.91 -10.57
C SER A 41 -0.35 19.81 -9.58
N THR A 42 0.25 20.94 -9.22
CA THR A 42 -0.35 21.94 -8.32
C THR A 42 -1.71 22.43 -8.83
N GLU A 43 -1.90 22.56 -10.15
CA GLU A 43 -3.17 22.97 -10.75
C GLU A 43 -4.28 21.94 -10.49
N VAL A 44 -3.96 20.66 -10.51
CA VAL A 44 -4.92 19.58 -10.20
C VAL A 44 -5.26 19.59 -8.72
N ILE A 45 -4.26 19.72 -7.84
CA ILE A 45 -4.49 19.83 -6.39
C ILE A 45 -5.34 21.06 -6.06
N GLN A 46 -5.11 22.19 -6.71
CA GLN A 46 -5.91 23.40 -6.53
C GLN A 46 -7.37 23.19 -6.93
N GLN A 47 -7.64 22.43 -8.01
CA GLN A 47 -9.01 22.09 -8.40
C GLN A 47 -9.73 21.25 -7.34
N PHE A 48 -9.07 20.25 -6.75
CA PHE A 48 -9.64 19.49 -5.63
C PHE A 48 -9.95 20.39 -4.44
N LYS A 49 -9.00 21.25 -4.08
CA LYS A 49 -9.15 22.20 -2.97
C LYS A 49 -10.32 23.17 -3.17
N GLN A 50 -10.52 23.67 -4.38
CA GLN A 50 -11.65 24.54 -4.74
C GLN A 50 -13.01 23.83 -4.58
N GLN A 51 -13.05 22.50 -4.69
CA GLN A 51 -14.25 21.70 -4.44
C GLN A 51 -14.40 21.25 -2.99
N GLY A 52 -13.48 21.65 -2.09
CA GLY A 52 -13.47 21.23 -0.69
C GLY A 52 -13.09 19.76 -0.50
N ILE A 53 -12.40 19.17 -1.46
CA ILE A 53 -11.92 17.78 -1.40
C ILE A 53 -10.56 17.78 -0.69
N TYR A 54 -10.45 17.03 0.40
CA TYR A 54 -9.20 16.87 1.13
C TYR A 54 -8.26 15.93 0.37
N THR A 55 -6.99 16.25 0.28
CA THR A 55 -6.01 15.46 -0.47
C THR A 55 -4.96 14.85 0.43
N MET A 56 -4.54 13.63 0.13
CA MET A 56 -3.44 12.95 0.83
C MET A 56 -2.51 12.29 -0.19
N ALA A 57 -1.24 12.14 0.13
CA ALA A 57 -0.32 11.34 -0.69
C ALA A 57 0.65 10.53 0.17
N THR A 58 1.05 9.36 -0.34
CA THR A 58 2.03 8.52 0.34
C THR A 58 3.46 9.03 0.12
N ALA A 59 4.25 9.08 1.19
CA ALA A 59 5.70 9.24 1.14
C ALA A 59 6.38 8.08 1.88
N THR A 60 7.54 7.68 1.38
CA THR A 60 8.42 6.65 1.95
C THR A 60 9.72 7.21 2.51
N ASN A 61 10.01 8.49 2.22
CA ASN A 61 11.15 9.25 2.73
C ASN A 61 10.78 10.74 2.90
N LEU A 62 11.69 11.52 3.50
CA LEU A 62 11.49 12.95 3.76
C LEU A 62 11.39 13.78 2.47
N HIS A 63 12.16 13.44 1.44
CA HIS A 63 12.16 14.20 0.19
C HIS A 63 10.80 14.15 -0.51
N GLU A 64 10.18 12.97 -0.57
CA GLU A 64 8.82 12.79 -1.11
C GLU A 64 7.80 13.58 -0.28
N ALA A 65 7.92 13.56 1.05
CA ALA A 65 7.03 14.34 1.92
C ALA A 65 7.11 15.86 1.68
N GLN A 66 8.31 16.38 1.44
CA GLN A 66 8.51 17.79 1.08
C GLN A 66 7.92 18.13 -0.30
N GLN A 67 8.00 17.21 -1.26
CA GLN A 67 7.35 17.38 -2.57
C GLN A 67 5.82 17.41 -2.45
N ILE A 68 5.24 16.56 -1.60
CA ILE A 68 3.80 16.55 -1.29
C ILE A 68 3.37 17.89 -0.70
N GLU A 69 4.12 18.42 0.28
CA GLU A 69 3.86 19.73 0.88
C GLU A 69 3.96 20.86 -0.15
N LEU A 70 4.97 20.83 -1.00
CA LEU A 70 5.21 21.86 -2.01
C LEU A 70 4.06 22.00 -3.02
N VAL A 71 3.43 20.89 -3.42
CA VAL A 71 2.29 20.93 -4.35
C VAL A 71 0.97 21.32 -3.68
N GLY A 72 0.96 21.46 -2.35
CA GLY A 72 -0.19 21.91 -1.56
C GLY A 72 -1.19 20.83 -1.21
N ILE A 73 -0.78 19.55 -1.15
CA ILE A 73 -1.60 18.44 -0.64
C ILE A 73 -1.80 18.61 0.88
N ASP A 74 -2.94 18.15 1.40
CA ASP A 74 -3.37 18.48 2.76
C ASP A 74 -2.84 17.55 3.87
N ALA A 75 -2.35 16.34 3.54
CA ALA A 75 -1.68 15.43 4.48
C ALA A 75 -0.72 14.44 3.80
N VAL A 76 0.27 13.98 4.57
CA VAL A 76 1.24 12.96 4.15
C VAL A 76 0.91 11.63 4.81
N VAL A 77 0.80 10.55 4.02
CA VAL A 77 0.78 9.18 4.52
C VAL A 77 2.21 8.66 4.57
N ALA A 78 2.82 8.61 5.75
CA ALA A 78 4.16 8.09 5.97
C ALA A 78 4.14 6.55 5.97
N GLN A 79 4.57 5.94 4.87
CA GLN A 79 4.56 4.49 4.71
C GLN A 79 5.91 3.87 5.10
N GLY A 80 5.97 3.31 6.30
CA GLY A 80 7.14 2.57 6.78
C GLY A 80 7.35 1.25 6.04
N ILE A 81 8.55 0.69 6.20
CA ILE A 81 8.96 -0.57 5.56
C ILE A 81 8.09 -1.78 5.94
N GLU A 82 7.41 -1.70 7.08
CA GLU A 82 6.51 -2.74 7.59
C GLU A 82 5.21 -2.86 6.80
N ALA A 83 4.85 -1.85 6.00
CA ALA A 83 3.59 -1.82 5.26
C ALA A 83 3.47 -2.97 4.24
N GLY A 84 2.25 -3.52 4.14
CA GLY A 84 1.87 -4.51 3.13
C GLY A 84 1.53 -3.88 1.78
N GLY A 85 1.62 -4.67 0.71
CA GLY A 85 1.35 -4.18 -0.65
C GLY A 85 2.50 -3.34 -1.19
N HIS A 86 2.23 -2.56 -2.24
CA HIS A 86 3.25 -1.79 -2.92
C HIS A 86 3.88 -0.71 -2.05
N ARG A 87 5.19 -0.50 -2.24
CA ARG A 87 5.88 0.67 -1.71
C ARG A 87 5.52 1.89 -2.52
N GLY A 88 5.13 2.96 -1.82
CA GLY A 88 4.59 4.19 -2.38
C GLY A 88 5.61 5.14 -2.98
N MET A 89 6.89 4.72 -3.04
CA MET A 89 8.00 5.54 -3.52
C MET A 89 7.73 6.11 -4.92
N PHE A 90 8.17 7.33 -5.16
CA PHE A 90 7.93 8.05 -6.41
C PHE A 90 8.89 7.59 -7.52
N ASP A 91 10.19 7.60 -7.21
CA ASP A 91 11.26 7.16 -8.10
C ASP A 91 11.78 5.78 -7.70
N LEU A 92 11.65 4.80 -8.60
CA LEU A 92 12.14 3.43 -8.37
C LEU A 92 13.66 3.30 -8.45
N GLN A 93 14.37 4.31 -8.97
CA GLN A 93 15.83 4.34 -9.05
C GLN A 93 16.46 5.03 -7.84
N ALA A 94 15.66 5.75 -7.04
CA ALA A 94 16.13 6.34 -5.80
C ALA A 94 16.45 5.27 -4.75
N LEU A 95 17.36 5.58 -3.84
CA LEU A 95 17.65 4.73 -2.70
C LEU A 95 16.41 4.67 -1.79
N ASP A 96 15.94 3.45 -1.51
CA ASP A 96 14.96 3.21 -0.47
C ASP A 96 15.68 3.06 0.88
N GLU A 97 15.47 4.00 1.78
CA GLU A 97 16.08 4.00 3.12
C GLU A 97 15.48 2.92 4.03
N GLU A 98 14.35 2.32 3.62
CA GLU A 98 13.66 1.27 4.35
C GLU A 98 13.34 1.64 5.82
N LEU A 99 13.07 2.93 6.09
CA LEU A 99 12.77 3.42 7.43
C LEU A 99 11.54 2.72 8.03
N THR A 100 11.62 2.42 9.32
CA THR A 100 10.45 1.92 10.07
C THR A 100 9.36 2.99 10.14
N THR A 101 8.12 2.56 10.38
CA THR A 101 6.96 3.47 10.40
C THR A 101 7.16 4.60 11.42
N TYR A 102 7.68 4.27 12.61
CA TYR A 102 7.87 5.26 13.68
C TYR A 102 9.03 6.21 13.40
N GLU A 103 10.14 5.72 12.83
CA GLU A 103 11.28 6.56 12.43
C GLU A 103 10.88 7.53 11.32
N LEU A 104 10.16 7.05 10.29
CA LEU A 104 9.70 7.85 9.18
C LEU A 104 8.71 8.94 9.63
N VAL A 105 7.75 8.59 10.49
CA VAL A 105 6.80 9.55 11.08
C VAL A 105 7.53 10.63 11.88
N THR A 106 8.47 10.22 12.74
CA THR A 106 9.27 11.17 13.55
C THR A 106 10.07 12.10 12.65
N LEU A 107 10.72 11.57 11.60
CA LEU A 107 11.51 12.35 10.67
C LEU A 107 10.65 13.37 9.91
N ILE A 108 9.53 12.94 9.32
CA ILE A 108 8.68 13.81 8.51
C ILE A 108 8.04 14.90 9.38
N SER A 109 7.45 14.54 10.52
CA SER A 109 6.73 15.49 11.40
C SER A 109 7.63 16.61 11.98
N GLN A 110 8.94 16.42 11.99
CA GLN A 110 9.91 17.45 12.41
C GLN A 110 10.28 18.45 11.31
N HIS A 111 9.94 18.16 10.04
CA HIS A 111 10.45 18.88 8.87
C HIS A 111 9.37 19.43 7.95
N ILE A 112 8.10 19.09 8.15
CA ILE A 112 6.96 19.63 7.41
C ILE A 112 5.85 20.05 8.37
N ASP A 113 4.97 20.96 7.94
CA ASP A 113 3.86 21.47 8.76
C ASP A 113 2.55 20.66 8.57
N LEU A 114 2.52 19.76 7.59
CA LEU A 114 1.34 18.95 7.28
C LEU A 114 1.06 17.85 8.34
N PRO A 115 -0.21 17.49 8.56
CA PRO A 115 -0.57 16.28 9.29
C PRO A 115 0.07 15.03 8.66
N VAL A 116 0.72 14.23 9.51
CA VAL A 116 1.34 12.95 9.11
C VAL A 116 0.44 11.78 9.53
N ILE A 117 0.13 10.89 8.61
CA ILE A 117 -0.65 9.67 8.84
C ILE A 117 0.31 8.50 8.80
N ALA A 118 0.50 7.82 9.93
CA ALA A 118 1.37 6.65 10.00
C ALA A 118 0.76 5.46 9.23
N ALA A 119 1.57 4.74 8.44
CA ALA A 119 1.11 3.56 7.73
C ALA A 119 2.18 2.46 7.72
N GLY A 120 1.84 1.29 8.26
CA GLY A 120 2.73 0.12 8.31
C GLY A 120 2.77 -0.53 9.69
N GLY A 121 2.75 -1.87 9.74
CA GLY A 121 2.97 -2.67 10.94
C GLY A 121 1.92 -2.58 12.07
N MET A 122 1.05 -1.58 12.10
CA MET A 122 0.07 -1.39 13.16
C MET A 122 -1.12 -2.35 13.03
N MET A 123 -1.40 -3.11 14.11
CA MET A 123 -2.43 -4.15 14.14
C MET A 123 -3.39 -4.04 15.34
N ASP A 124 -3.07 -3.16 16.29
CA ASP A 124 -3.79 -2.95 17.55
C ASP A 124 -3.74 -1.47 17.99
N GLY A 125 -4.56 -1.10 18.97
CA GLY A 125 -4.62 0.28 19.47
C GLY A 125 -3.35 0.79 20.15
N GLN A 126 -2.53 -0.11 20.72
CA GLN A 126 -1.26 0.30 21.34
C GLN A 126 -0.25 0.75 20.27
N ALA A 127 -0.16 0.02 19.15
CA ALA A 127 0.68 0.42 18.03
C ALA A 127 0.22 1.75 17.41
N ILE A 128 -1.10 2.01 17.38
CA ILE A 128 -1.63 3.32 16.97
C ILE A 128 -1.16 4.43 17.93
N ASN A 129 -1.28 4.22 19.24
CA ASN A 129 -0.81 5.20 20.24
C ASN A 129 0.68 5.51 20.09
N MET A 130 1.52 4.50 19.86
CA MET A 130 2.94 4.71 19.61
C MET A 130 3.19 5.60 18.38
N ALA A 131 2.43 5.41 17.30
CA ALA A 131 2.55 6.28 16.13
C ALA A 131 2.15 7.73 16.44
N LEU A 132 1.07 7.92 17.21
CA LEU A 132 0.63 9.26 17.65
C LEU A 132 1.68 9.92 18.56
N GLU A 133 2.30 9.18 19.46
CA GLU A 133 3.40 9.66 20.32
C GLU A 133 4.64 10.07 19.51
N CYS A 134 4.89 9.40 18.37
CA CYS A 134 5.95 9.77 17.42
C CYS A 134 5.60 10.99 16.54
N GLY A 135 4.43 11.60 16.71
CA GLY A 135 4.01 12.81 15.99
C GLY A 135 3.03 12.58 14.84
N ALA A 136 2.50 11.37 14.66
CA ALA A 136 1.42 11.16 13.71
C ALA A 136 0.12 11.84 14.20
N ALA A 137 -0.66 12.37 13.25
CA ALA A 137 -2.02 12.85 13.48
C ALA A 137 -3.06 11.72 13.41
N ALA A 138 -2.78 10.65 12.67
CA ALA A 138 -3.64 9.49 12.51
C ALA A 138 -2.85 8.25 12.09
N ALA A 139 -3.54 7.11 11.99
CA ALA A 139 -2.99 5.85 11.52
C ALA A 139 -3.82 5.27 10.36
N GLN A 140 -3.15 4.71 9.35
CA GLN A 140 -3.74 3.98 8.23
C GLN A 140 -3.35 2.50 8.32
N LEU A 141 -4.34 1.63 8.54
CA LEU A 141 -4.14 0.19 8.74
C LEU A 141 -4.72 -0.59 7.55
N GLY A 142 -3.88 -1.36 6.86
CA GLY A 142 -4.30 -2.25 5.78
C GLY A 142 -4.47 -3.70 6.24
N THR A 143 -3.36 -4.33 6.62
CA THR A 143 -3.31 -5.77 6.97
C THR A 143 -4.28 -6.16 8.08
N ALA A 144 -4.52 -5.29 9.06
CA ALA A 144 -5.46 -5.51 10.14
C ALA A 144 -6.89 -5.82 9.65
N PHE A 145 -7.32 -5.23 8.52
CA PHE A 145 -8.67 -5.36 7.98
C PHE A 145 -8.82 -6.51 6.97
N LEU A 146 -7.75 -7.22 6.60
CA LEU A 146 -7.80 -8.25 5.56
C LEU A 146 -8.73 -9.42 5.89
N LEU A 147 -8.85 -9.77 7.18
CA LEU A 147 -9.73 -10.85 7.65
C LEU A 147 -11.16 -10.37 7.98
N CYS A 148 -11.47 -9.08 7.87
CA CYS A 148 -12.84 -8.60 8.02
C CYS A 148 -13.74 -9.19 6.92
N PRO A 149 -14.97 -9.67 7.21
CA PRO A 149 -15.86 -10.26 6.21
C PRO A 149 -16.21 -9.30 5.05
N GLU A 150 -16.11 -7.99 5.26
CA GLU A 150 -16.31 -6.95 4.25
C GLU A 150 -15.15 -6.89 3.22
N SER A 151 -13.99 -7.44 3.54
CA SER A 151 -12.83 -7.52 2.63
C SER A 151 -13.08 -8.51 1.48
N ALA A 152 -12.69 -8.11 0.27
CA ALA A 152 -12.71 -8.96 -0.93
C ALA A 152 -11.58 -10.02 -0.97
N ALA A 153 -10.81 -10.18 0.10
CA ALA A 153 -9.83 -11.26 0.21
C ALA A 153 -10.52 -12.62 0.07
N ASN A 154 -10.09 -13.41 -0.93
CA ASN A 154 -10.66 -14.72 -1.21
C ASN A 154 -10.30 -15.75 -0.11
N ALA A 155 -10.91 -16.94 -0.17
CA ALA A 155 -10.72 -17.98 0.83
C ALA A 155 -9.24 -18.43 0.97
N GLY A 156 -8.51 -18.55 -0.14
CA GLY A 156 -7.09 -18.92 -0.14
C GLY A 156 -6.23 -17.88 0.57
N TYR A 157 -6.47 -16.60 0.27
CA TYR A 157 -5.76 -15.50 0.92
C TYR A 157 -6.03 -15.44 2.42
N ARG A 158 -7.30 -15.55 2.82
CA ARG A 158 -7.68 -15.61 4.24
C ARG A 158 -7.04 -16.81 4.96
N ALA A 159 -6.99 -17.97 4.32
CA ALA A 159 -6.34 -19.15 4.86
C ALA A 159 -4.83 -18.93 5.06
N LYS A 160 -4.13 -18.35 4.08
CA LYS A 160 -2.70 -18.03 4.17
C LYS A 160 -2.39 -17.03 5.29
N ILE A 161 -3.23 -16.02 5.50
CA ILE A 161 -3.10 -15.09 6.64
C ILE A 161 -3.30 -15.83 7.97
N LYS A 162 -4.34 -16.66 8.10
CA LYS A 162 -4.64 -17.39 9.35
C LYS A 162 -3.59 -18.44 9.73
N GLN A 163 -2.77 -18.87 8.77
CA GLN A 163 -1.65 -19.79 9.01
C GLN A 163 -0.40 -19.10 9.53
N GLN A 164 -0.35 -17.76 9.55
CA GLN A 164 0.84 -17.03 9.98
C GLN A 164 1.03 -17.15 11.50
N THR A 165 2.15 -17.76 11.89
CA THR A 165 2.60 -17.85 13.29
C THR A 165 3.73 -16.85 13.62
N GLY A 166 4.19 -16.12 12.61
CA GLY A 166 5.24 -15.11 12.70
C GLY A 166 5.22 -14.24 11.43
N ASP A 167 6.20 -13.34 11.32
CA ASP A 167 6.28 -12.42 10.20
C ASP A 167 7.02 -13.04 9.01
N HIS A 168 6.28 -13.77 8.18
CA HIS A 168 6.80 -14.37 6.95
C HIS A 168 6.41 -13.53 5.73
N THR A 169 6.81 -12.25 5.72
CA THR A 169 6.57 -11.34 4.60
C THR A 169 7.87 -10.77 4.03
N GLN A 170 7.90 -10.52 2.73
CA GLN A 170 9.07 -9.98 2.04
C GLN A 170 8.65 -9.04 0.91
N LEU A 171 9.49 -8.05 0.61
CA LEU A 171 9.36 -7.24 -0.60
C LEU A 171 9.74 -8.06 -1.84
N THR A 172 9.00 -7.83 -2.91
CA THR A 172 9.35 -8.30 -4.25
C THR A 172 8.86 -7.34 -5.32
N SER A 173 9.64 -7.18 -6.38
CA SER A 173 9.16 -6.53 -7.62
C SER A 173 8.67 -7.56 -8.64
N ALA A 174 8.98 -8.84 -8.46
CA ALA A 174 8.76 -9.88 -9.48
C ALA A 174 7.29 -10.11 -9.84
N ILE A 175 6.37 -9.80 -8.93
CA ILE A 175 4.93 -9.97 -9.16
C ILE A 175 4.36 -8.86 -10.04
N SER A 176 4.86 -7.62 -9.90
CA SER A 176 4.15 -6.45 -10.43
C SER A 176 5.00 -5.40 -11.16
N GLY A 177 6.33 -5.52 -11.10
CA GLY A 177 7.28 -4.53 -11.62
C GLY A 177 7.64 -3.44 -10.60
N ARG A 178 6.86 -3.27 -9.52
CA ARG A 178 7.17 -2.38 -8.39
C ARG A 178 7.36 -3.18 -7.09
N PRO A 179 8.24 -2.73 -6.18
CA PRO A 179 8.41 -3.37 -4.88
C PRO A 179 7.08 -3.43 -4.12
N ALA A 180 6.69 -4.62 -3.69
CA ALA A 180 5.49 -4.84 -2.88
C ALA A 180 5.72 -5.93 -1.84
N ARG A 181 5.21 -5.73 -0.61
CA ARG A 181 5.34 -6.68 0.49
C ARG A 181 4.18 -7.64 0.52
N GLY A 182 4.48 -8.93 0.53
CA GLY A 182 3.50 -10.00 0.66
C GLY A 182 4.01 -11.18 1.49
N ILE A 183 3.09 -12.06 1.87
CA ILE A 183 3.39 -13.35 2.50
C ILE A 183 4.25 -14.16 1.53
N ILE A 184 5.39 -14.65 2.02
CA ILE A 184 6.36 -15.41 1.23
C ILE A 184 5.68 -16.67 0.66
N ASN A 185 5.72 -16.80 -0.66
CA ASN A 185 5.30 -17.97 -1.42
C ASN A 185 6.32 -18.29 -2.51
N GLN A 186 6.06 -19.34 -3.32
CA GLN A 186 6.99 -19.72 -4.39
C GLN A 186 7.28 -18.58 -5.38
N PHE A 187 6.30 -17.74 -5.72
CA PHE A 187 6.51 -16.63 -6.66
C PHE A 187 7.48 -15.59 -6.10
N ILE A 188 7.34 -15.21 -4.83
CA ILE A 188 8.29 -14.31 -4.16
C ILE A 188 9.68 -14.95 -4.09
N GLN A 189 9.78 -16.21 -3.66
CA GLN A 189 11.06 -16.90 -3.51
C GLN A 189 11.82 -17.04 -4.84
N VAL A 190 11.12 -17.49 -5.88
CA VAL A 190 11.70 -17.65 -7.21
C VAL A 190 12.03 -16.28 -7.81
N GLY A 191 11.10 -15.32 -7.74
CA GLY A 191 11.25 -13.99 -8.30
C GLY A 191 12.42 -13.22 -7.73
N ASN A 192 12.62 -13.29 -6.41
CA ASN A 192 13.74 -12.63 -5.72
C ASN A 192 15.10 -13.31 -5.98
N GLY A 193 15.11 -14.51 -6.58
CA GLY A 193 16.32 -15.17 -7.06
C GLY A 193 16.83 -14.66 -8.41
N TYR A 194 16.08 -13.79 -9.10
CA TYR A 194 16.45 -13.22 -10.39
C TYR A 194 16.75 -11.73 -10.30
N GLU A 195 17.51 -11.23 -11.28
CA GLU A 195 17.77 -9.80 -11.44
C GLU A 195 16.48 -9.09 -11.91
N THR A 196 15.84 -8.35 -11.01
CA THR A 196 14.56 -7.66 -11.27
C THR A 196 14.72 -6.27 -11.90
N SER A 197 15.95 -5.77 -12.07
CA SER A 197 16.26 -4.46 -12.68
C SER A 197 15.85 -4.35 -14.15
N LYS A 198 15.58 -5.47 -14.83
CA LYS A 198 15.20 -5.55 -16.25
C LYS A 198 13.72 -5.85 -16.46
N LEU A 199 12.93 -5.84 -15.39
CA LEU A 199 11.49 -6.04 -15.50
C LEU A 199 10.87 -4.86 -16.28
N PRO A 200 9.88 -5.12 -17.16
CA PRO A 200 9.06 -4.04 -17.70
C PRO A 200 8.40 -3.21 -16.60
N ASP A 201 8.01 -1.99 -16.95
CA ASP A 201 7.38 -1.09 -15.99
C ASP A 201 6.01 -1.62 -15.50
N TYR A 202 5.63 -1.21 -14.29
CA TYR A 202 4.27 -1.36 -13.80
C TYR A 202 3.29 -0.57 -14.70
N PRO A 203 2.11 -1.10 -15.01
CA PRO A 203 1.52 -2.35 -14.50
C PRO A 203 1.71 -3.58 -15.39
N LEU A 204 2.55 -3.53 -16.45
CA LEU A 204 2.66 -4.61 -17.43
C LEU A 204 3.13 -5.93 -16.81
N VAL A 205 4.11 -5.88 -15.92
CA VAL A 205 4.57 -7.06 -15.17
C VAL A 205 3.46 -7.62 -14.30
N TYR A 206 2.58 -6.76 -13.78
CA TYR A 206 1.49 -7.23 -12.94
C TYR A 206 0.41 -7.96 -13.73
N ASP A 207 0.19 -7.60 -15.00
CA ASP A 207 -0.66 -8.38 -15.91
C ASP A 207 -0.08 -9.79 -16.11
N ILE A 208 1.23 -9.91 -16.38
CA ILE A 208 1.91 -11.21 -16.49
C ILE A 208 1.75 -12.02 -15.21
N GLY A 209 1.99 -11.40 -14.04
CA GLY A 209 1.83 -12.04 -12.74
C GLY A 209 0.41 -12.56 -12.51
N LYS A 210 -0.62 -11.77 -12.87
CA LYS A 210 -2.03 -12.19 -12.79
C LYS A 210 -2.35 -13.35 -13.74
N GLN A 211 -1.84 -13.30 -14.97
CA GLN A 211 -2.03 -14.38 -15.95
C GLN A 211 -1.34 -15.69 -15.47
N LEU A 212 -0.15 -15.59 -14.89
CA LEU A 212 0.55 -16.73 -14.28
C LEU A 212 -0.24 -17.32 -13.11
N ASN A 213 -0.72 -16.47 -12.19
CA ASN A 213 -1.57 -16.92 -11.09
C ASN A 213 -2.83 -17.61 -11.59
N ALA A 214 -3.51 -17.04 -12.59
CA ALA A 214 -4.71 -17.64 -13.18
C ALA A 214 -4.41 -19.01 -13.83
N ALA A 215 -3.23 -19.18 -14.45
CA ALA A 215 -2.80 -20.46 -14.98
C ALA A 215 -2.45 -21.49 -13.88
N ALA A 216 -1.81 -21.05 -12.80
CA ALA A 216 -1.48 -21.89 -11.64
C ALA A 216 -2.75 -22.38 -10.92
N MET A 217 -3.76 -21.51 -10.81
CA MET A 217 -5.04 -21.85 -10.18
C MET A 217 -5.83 -22.92 -10.94
N LYS A 218 -5.64 -23.06 -12.26
CA LYS A 218 -6.20 -24.19 -13.04
C LYS A 218 -5.55 -25.54 -12.69
N SER A 219 -4.44 -25.53 -11.94
CA SER A 219 -3.74 -26.70 -11.43
C SER A 219 -3.82 -26.79 -9.90
N ASP A 220 -4.82 -26.15 -9.28
CA ASP A 220 -5.03 -26.12 -7.82
C ASP A 220 -3.83 -25.61 -7.01
N SER A 221 -3.03 -24.70 -7.60
CA SER A 221 -1.84 -24.12 -6.95
C SER A 221 -1.97 -22.61 -6.83
N ASP A 222 -1.96 -22.12 -5.58
CA ASP A 222 -2.07 -20.71 -5.22
C ASP A 222 -0.70 -20.06 -4.91
N GLU A 223 0.38 -20.79 -5.17
CA GLU A 223 1.76 -20.38 -4.88
C GLU A 223 2.26 -19.20 -5.74
N PHE A 224 1.44 -18.76 -6.71
CA PHE A 224 1.67 -17.60 -7.55
C PHE A 224 0.68 -16.46 -7.31
N ALA A 225 -0.10 -16.52 -6.22
CA ALA A 225 -1.00 -15.44 -5.84
C ALA A 225 -0.26 -14.27 -5.19
N ALA A 226 -0.85 -13.09 -5.30
CA ALA A 226 -0.38 -11.87 -4.64
C ALA A 226 -1.00 -11.74 -3.24
N TYR A 227 -0.35 -12.29 -2.22
CA TYR A 227 -0.81 -12.26 -0.84
C TYR A 227 -0.23 -11.06 -0.06
N TRP A 228 -0.67 -9.86 -0.40
CA TRP A 228 -0.16 -8.58 0.15
C TRP A 228 -0.44 -8.31 1.63
N ALA A 229 0.47 -8.71 2.52
CA ALA A 229 0.39 -8.42 3.94
C ALA A 229 1.66 -7.71 4.43
N GLY A 230 1.50 -6.83 5.42
CA GLY A 230 2.59 -6.18 6.11
C GLY A 230 3.30 -7.10 7.08
N GLN A 231 4.33 -6.60 7.73
CA GLN A 231 4.83 -7.20 8.97
C GLN A 231 3.75 -7.10 10.06
N SER A 232 3.89 -7.87 11.13
CA SER A 232 2.85 -8.16 12.13
C SER A 232 1.59 -8.87 11.59
N VAL A 233 1.63 -9.50 10.42
CA VAL A 233 0.48 -10.23 9.84
C VAL A 233 -0.05 -11.34 10.76
N ALA A 234 0.82 -11.96 11.56
CA ALA A 234 0.42 -12.97 12.54
C ALA A 234 -0.53 -12.44 13.64
N LYS A 235 -0.65 -11.11 13.80
CA LYS A 235 -1.60 -10.46 14.71
C LYS A 235 -2.98 -10.19 14.09
N ALA A 236 -3.22 -10.61 12.84
CA ALA A 236 -4.49 -10.37 12.16
C ALA A 236 -5.68 -11.01 12.91
N ARG A 237 -6.81 -10.29 12.96
CA ARG A 237 -8.02 -10.69 13.69
C ARG A 237 -9.19 -10.85 12.72
N GLU A 238 -9.89 -11.97 12.77
CA GLU A 238 -11.08 -12.23 11.95
C GLU A 238 -12.33 -11.73 12.69
N MET A 239 -12.83 -10.55 12.30
CA MET A 239 -14.04 -9.94 12.86
C MET A 239 -14.63 -8.87 11.93
N PRO A 240 -15.93 -8.51 12.04
CA PRO A 240 -16.54 -7.42 11.28
C PRO A 240 -15.75 -6.11 11.37
N ALA A 241 -15.59 -5.40 10.26
CA ALA A 241 -14.82 -4.16 10.22
C ALA A 241 -15.31 -3.10 11.24
N PRO A 242 -16.63 -2.88 11.47
CA PRO A 242 -17.10 -1.97 12.51
C PRO A 242 -16.70 -2.39 13.92
N LEU A 243 -16.64 -3.71 14.18
CA LEU A 243 -16.17 -4.24 15.46
C LEU A 243 -14.67 -4.02 15.61
N LEU A 244 -13.87 -4.26 14.57
CA LEU A 244 -12.43 -4.02 14.59
C LEU A 244 -12.12 -2.55 14.90
N VAL A 245 -12.80 -1.59 14.26
CA VAL A 245 -12.64 -0.16 14.55
C VAL A 245 -12.94 0.15 16.02
N LYS A 246 -14.04 -0.40 16.56
CA LYS A 246 -14.39 -0.22 17.98
C LYS A 246 -13.33 -0.82 18.89
N THR A 247 -12.84 -2.02 18.60
CA THR A 247 -11.81 -2.69 19.38
C THR A 247 -10.51 -1.90 19.38
N LEU A 248 -10.05 -1.41 18.23
CA LEU A 248 -8.87 -0.54 18.13
C LEU A 248 -9.03 0.72 19.00
N ALA A 249 -10.19 1.38 18.92
CA ALA A 249 -10.47 2.58 19.71
C ALA A 249 -10.57 2.31 21.23
N GLU A 250 -10.98 1.10 21.65
CA GLU A 250 -10.95 0.68 23.05
C GLU A 250 -9.53 0.35 23.51
N GLU A 251 -8.72 -0.29 22.67
CA GLU A 251 -7.30 -0.59 22.93
C GLU A 251 -6.48 0.69 23.10
N MET A 252 -6.76 1.74 22.32
CA MET A 252 -6.10 3.04 22.43
C MET A 252 -6.35 3.77 23.77
N LYS A 253 -7.38 3.38 24.53
CA LYS A 253 -7.72 4.02 25.82
C LYS A 253 -7.05 3.35 27.02
N ARG A 254 -6.38 2.21 26.82
CA ARG A 254 -5.72 1.44 27.87
C ARG A 254 -4.30 1.92 28.09
#